data_AF-A0A395Y999-F1
#
_entry.id   AF-A0A395Y999-F1
#
_cell.length_a   1.000
_cell.length_b   1.000
_cell.length_c   1.000
_cell.angle_alpha   90.00
_cell.angle_beta   90.00
_cell.angle_gamma   90.00
#
_symmetry.space_group_name_H-M   'P 1'
#
loop_
_entity.id
_entity.type
_entity.pdbx_description
1 polymer ?
#
loop_
_entity_poly.entity_id
_entity_poly.type
_entity_poly.pdbx_seq_one_letter_code
_entity_poly.pdbx_strand_id
1 'polypeptide(L)'
;MAGFFDDLGKRLSETANDLGKKAEDTLEIQKRKSDIRFLGRANDRDYMDIGKIIFEKYRNGEVVDTDMAALCEAIAQRNEEVTKIQAEIDRINGVAAADATEEEEVFEETSEE
;
A
#
# COMPACT_ATOMS: atom_id res chain seq x y z
N MET A 1 -64.04 -9.39 -23.14
CA MET A 1 -62.63 -9.43 -23.63
C MET A 1 -61.70 -8.40 -22.95
N ALA A 2 -62.20 -7.43 -22.18
CA ALA A 2 -61.35 -6.42 -21.52
C ALA A 2 -60.46 -6.96 -20.36
N GLY A 3 -60.89 -8.02 -19.65
CA GLY A 3 -60.15 -8.51 -18.47
C GLY A 3 -58.82 -9.20 -18.77
N PHE A 4 -58.65 -9.79 -19.95
CA PHE A 4 -57.42 -10.53 -20.29
C PHE A 4 -56.23 -9.60 -20.55
N PHE A 5 -56.44 -8.49 -21.27
CA PHE A 5 -55.38 -7.51 -21.53
C PHE A 5 -55.05 -6.68 -20.29
N ASP A 6 -56.03 -6.45 -19.42
CA ASP A 6 -55.83 -5.71 -18.16
C ASP A 6 -55.00 -6.53 -17.15
N ASP A 7 -55.28 -7.83 -17.02
CA ASP A 7 -54.47 -8.73 -16.18
C ASP A 7 -53.06 -8.95 -16.75
N LEU A 8 -52.91 -9.01 -18.07
CA LEU A 8 -51.60 -9.11 -18.71
C LEU A 8 -50.79 -7.82 -18.52
N GLY A 9 -51.43 -6.65 -18.62
CA GLY A 9 -50.83 -5.34 -18.37
C GLY A 9 -50.38 -5.17 -16.92
N LYS A 10 -51.21 -5.60 -15.96
CA LYS A 10 -50.87 -5.60 -14.53
C LYS A 10 -49.65 -6.48 -14.24
N ARG A 11 -49.64 -7.73 -14.73
CA ARG A 11 -48.51 -8.66 -14.55
C ARG A 11 -47.22 -8.16 -15.19
N LEU A 12 -47.31 -7.56 -16.38
CA LEU A 12 -46.14 -6.99 -17.06
C LEU A 12 -45.60 -5.76 -16.31
N SER A 13 -46.48 -4.90 -15.78
CA SER A 13 -46.09 -3.73 -14.99
C SER A 13 -45.48 -4.13 -13.65
N GLU A 14 -46.02 -5.14 -12.96
CA GLU A 14 -45.42 -5.73 -11.76
C GLU A 14 -44.04 -6.31 -12.05
N THR A 15 -43.91 -7.08 -13.14
CA THR A 15 -42.62 -7.68 -13.55
C THR A 15 -41.58 -6.60 -13.90
N ALA A 16 -41.97 -5.52 -14.57
CA ALA A 16 -41.08 -4.41 -14.90
C ALA A 16 -40.64 -3.65 -13.64
N ASN A 17 -41.53 -3.43 -12.68
CA ASN A 17 -41.21 -2.80 -11.40
C ASN A 17 -40.25 -3.65 -10.57
N ASP A 18 -40.46 -4.97 -10.51
CA ASP A 18 -39.59 -5.87 -9.75
C ASP A 18 -38.21 -6.03 -10.40
N LEU A 19 -38.15 -6.05 -11.73
CA LEU A 19 -36.89 -6.08 -12.47
C LEU A 19 -36.11 -4.76 -12.30
N GLY A 20 -36.81 -3.62 -12.29
CA GLY A 20 -36.24 -2.31 -12.01
C GLY A 20 -35.66 -2.19 -10.61
N LYS A 21 -36.44 -2.57 -9.58
CA LYS A 21 -35.98 -2.60 -8.17
C LYS A 21 -34.79 -3.54 -7.98
N LYS A 22 -34.82 -4.75 -8.56
CA LYS A 22 -33.71 -5.70 -8.45
C LYS A 22 -32.44 -5.20 -9.16
N ALA A 23 -32.59 -4.50 -10.28
CA ALA A 23 -31.45 -3.87 -10.97
C ALA A 23 -30.85 -2.73 -10.14
N GLU A 24 -31.69 -1.88 -9.55
CA GLU A 24 -31.30 -0.80 -8.64
C GLU A 24 -30.59 -1.35 -7.38
N ASP A 25 -31.19 -2.33 -6.71
CA ASP A 25 -30.61 -3.04 -5.56
C ASP A 25 -29.24 -3.63 -5.92
N THR A 26 -29.10 -4.18 -7.13
CA THR A 26 -27.82 -4.75 -7.59
C THR A 26 -26.76 -3.67 -7.78
N LEU A 27 -27.12 -2.50 -8.33
CA LEU A 27 -26.19 -1.38 -8.48
C LEU A 27 -25.73 -0.83 -7.13
N GLU A 28 -26.66 -0.69 -6.18
CA GLU A 28 -26.32 -0.26 -4.82
C GLU A 28 -25.36 -1.26 -4.15
N ILE A 29 -25.63 -2.57 -4.26
CA ILE A 29 -24.73 -3.62 -3.75
C ILE A 29 -23.34 -3.52 -4.38
N GLN A 30 -23.24 -3.31 -5.69
CA GLN A 30 -21.94 -3.18 -6.37
C GLN A 30 -21.19 -1.93 -5.91
N LYS A 31 -21.89 -0.81 -5.72
CA LYS A 31 -21.31 0.42 -5.16
C LYS A 31 -20.75 0.18 -3.75
N ARG A 32 -21.55 -0.43 -2.85
CA ARG A 32 -21.09 -0.78 -1.49
C ARG A 32 -19.89 -1.72 -1.49
N LYS A 33 -19.88 -2.72 -2.38
CA LYS A 33 -18.72 -3.61 -2.55
C LYS A 33 -17.48 -2.86 -3.05
N SER A 34 -17.66 -1.87 -3.91
CA SER A 34 -16.57 -0.99 -4.35
C SER A 34 -16.02 -0.16 -3.19
N ASP A 35 -16.91 0.45 -2.40
CA ASP A 35 -16.55 1.24 -1.22
C ASP A 35 -15.74 0.40 -0.22
N ILE A 36 -16.18 -0.83 0.09
CA ILE A 36 -15.47 -1.77 0.96
C ILE A 36 -14.04 -2.04 0.43
N ARG A 37 -13.89 -2.29 -0.87
CA ARG A 37 -12.57 -2.54 -1.47
C ARG A 37 -11.68 -1.30 -1.43
N PHE A 38 -12.25 -0.12 -1.65
CA PHE A 38 -11.50 1.12 -1.60
C PHE A 38 -11.00 1.41 -0.18
N LEU A 39 -11.88 1.30 0.81
CA LEU A 39 -11.53 1.49 2.23
C LEU A 39 -10.51 0.44 2.70
N GLY A 40 -10.68 -0.82 2.31
CA GLY A 40 -9.69 -1.88 2.59
C GLY A 40 -8.30 -1.54 2.08
N ARG A 41 -8.18 -1.09 0.82
CA ARG A 41 -6.89 -0.65 0.27
C ARG A 41 -6.32 0.61 0.93
N ALA A 42 -7.17 1.49 1.48
CA ALA A 42 -6.70 2.62 2.27
C ALA A 42 -6.06 2.11 3.57
N ASN A 43 -6.75 1.24 4.30
CA ASN A 43 -6.23 0.64 5.51
C ASN A 43 -4.93 -0.15 5.27
N ASP A 44 -4.83 -0.93 4.19
CA ASP A 44 -3.62 -1.70 3.87
C ASP A 44 -2.40 -0.77 3.68
N ARG A 45 -2.60 0.41 3.10
CA ARG A 45 -1.54 1.43 2.96
C ARG A 45 -1.18 2.02 4.31
N ASP A 46 -2.17 2.39 5.12
CA ASP A 46 -1.95 2.97 6.43
C ASP A 46 -1.21 1.98 7.36
N TYR A 47 -1.53 0.68 7.32
CA TYR A 47 -0.80 -0.35 8.05
C TYR A 47 0.67 -0.46 7.62
N MET A 48 0.93 -0.36 6.32
CA MET A 48 2.30 -0.36 5.80
C MET A 48 3.07 0.87 6.27
N ASP A 49 2.45 2.04 6.22
CA ASP A 49 3.10 3.29 6.63
C ASP A 49 3.30 3.34 8.15
N ILE A 50 2.39 2.82 8.96
CA ILE A 50 2.59 2.60 10.40
C ILE A 50 3.83 1.73 10.64
N GLY A 51 3.96 0.60 9.92
CA GLY A 51 5.13 -0.28 10.05
C GLY A 51 6.44 0.43 9.70
N LYS A 52 6.46 1.24 8.65
CA LYS A 52 7.63 2.05 8.28
C LYS A 52 7.99 3.08 9.35
N ILE A 53 7.02 3.82 9.88
CA ILE A 53 7.24 4.81 10.93
C ILE A 53 7.82 4.15 12.18
N ILE A 54 7.30 2.98 12.58
CA ILE A 54 7.84 2.22 13.72
C ILE A 54 9.29 1.80 13.46
N PHE A 55 9.60 1.31 12.26
CA PHE A 55 10.96 0.91 11.91
C PHE A 55 11.93 2.11 11.88
N GLU A 56 11.50 3.27 11.40
CA GLU A 56 12.30 4.50 11.42
C GLU A 56 12.62 4.94 12.86
N LYS A 57 11.62 4.92 13.75
CA LYS A 57 11.82 5.19 15.18
C LYS A 57 12.83 4.23 15.81
N TYR A 58 12.70 2.94 15.53
CA TYR A 58 13.67 1.93 15.97
C TYR A 58 15.09 2.27 15.49
N ARG A 59 15.25 2.62 14.20
CA ARG A 59 16.56 2.99 13.62
C ARG A 59 17.15 4.26 14.26
N ASN A 60 16.29 5.18 14.70
CA ASN A 60 16.70 6.39 15.41
C ASN A 60 17.03 6.14 16.90
N GLY A 61 16.93 4.89 17.37
CA GLY A 61 17.20 4.53 18.77
C GLY A 61 16.07 4.89 19.74
N GLU A 62 14.87 5.19 19.23
CA GLU A 62 13.71 5.45 20.08
C GLU A 62 13.20 4.14 20.72
N VAL A 63 12.62 4.25 21.93
CA VAL A 63 12.03 3.10 22.62
C VAL A 63 10.79 2.65 21.86
N VAL A 64 10.86 1.44 21.31
CA VAL A 64 9.74 0.72 20.72
C VAL A 64 9.38 -0.49 21.59
N ASP A 65 8.13 -0.92 21.55
CA ASP A 65 7.66 -2.10 22.27
C ASP A 65 8.50 -3.35 21.90
N THR A 66 8.66 -4.28 22.85
CA THR A 66 9.50 -5.48 22.67
C THR A 66 9.08 -6.33 21.47
N ASP A 67 7.78 -6.50 21.23
CA ASP A 67 7.29 -7.29 20.09
C ASP A 67 7.61 -6.58 18.76
N MET A 68 7.54 -5.25 18.75
CA MET A 68 7.88 -4.44 17.58
C MET A 68 9.39 -4.39 17.35
N ALA A 69 10.19 -4.36 18.43
CA ALA A 69 11.65 -4.38 18.37
C ALA A 69 12.15 -5.66 17.67
N ALA A 70 11.59 -6.82 18.02
CA ALA A 70 11.97 -8.10 17.42
C ALA A 70 11.69 -8.13 15.90
N LEU A 71 10.55 -7.59 15.48
CA LEU A 71 10.22 -7.45 14.05
C LEU A 71 11.16 -6.47 13.34
N CYS A 72 11.49 -5.34 13.99
CA CYS A 72 12.42 -4.35 13.44
C CYS A 72 13.84 -4.92 13.30
N GLU A 73 14.32 -5.68 14.28
CA GLU A 73 15.61 -6.36 14.22
C GLU A 73 15.67 -7.34 13.04
N ALA A 74 14.61 -8.15 12.85
CA ALA A 74 14.51 -9.06 11.71
C ALA A 74 14.43 -8.32 10.36
N ILE A 75 13.86 -7.10 10.31
CA ILE A 75 13.91 -6.24 9.11
C ILE A 75 15.35 -5.74 8.88
N ALA A 76 16.02 -5.27 9.93
CA ALA A 76 17.38 -4.75 9.84
C ALA A 76 18.38 -5.81 9.34
N GLN A 77 18.29 -7.03 9.89
CA GLN A 77 19.11 -8.17 9.46
C GLN A 77 18.91 -8.49 7.97
N ARG A 78 17.65 -8.54 7.51
CA ARG A 78 17.35 -8.77 6.08
C ARG A 78 17.87 -7.65 5.19
N ASN A 79 17.78 -6.40 5.62
CA ASN A 79 18.33 -5.28 4.86
C ASN A 79 19.85 -5.39 4.73
N GLU A 80 20.55 -5.77 5.79
CA GLU A 80 21.99 -6.02 5.76
C GLU A 80 22.35 -7.17 4.80
N GLU A 81 21.59 -8.26 4.83
CA GLU A 81 21.77 -9.38 3.88
C GLU A 81 21.55 -8.94 2.44
N VAL A 82 20.51 -8.15 2.16
CA VAL A 82 20.27 -7.56 0.82
C VAL A 82 21.45 -6.71 0.38
N THR A 83 22.00 -5.86 1.25
CA THR A 83 23.19 -5.05 0.94
C THR A 83 24.41 -5.93 0.62
N LYS A 84 24.64 -7.00 1.38
CA LYS A 84 25.72 -7.97 1.10
C LYS A 84 25.55 -8.65 -0.25
N ILE A 85 24.34 -9.11 -0.56
CA ILE A 85 24.01 -9.75 -1.83
C ILE A 85 24.19 -8.76 -2.99
N GLN A 86 23.76 -7.51 -2.84
CA GLN A 86 23.94 -6.49 -3.87
C GLN A 86 25.42 -6.21 -4.14
N ALA A 87 26.24 -6.07 -3.09
CA ALA A 87 27.68 -5.89 -3.23
C ALA A 87 28.38 -7.08 -3.93
N GLU A 88 27.88 -8.30 -3.72
CA GLU A 88 28.35 -9.48 -4.45
C GLU A 88 28.00 -9.39 -5.94
N ILE A 89 26.76 -9.03 -6.25
CA ILE A 89 26.29 -8.85 -7.64
C ILE A 89 27.13 -7.80 -8.36
N ASP A 90 27.40 -6.66 -7.72
CA ASP A 90 28.19 -5.57 -8.31
C ASP A 90 29.64 -6.01 -8.58
N ARG A 91 30.23 -6.79 -7.66
CA ARG A 91 31.55 -7.40 -7.85
C ARG A 91 31.58 -8.37 -9.04
N ILE A 92 30.57 -9.23 -9.16
CA ILE A 92 30.44 -10.18 -10.29
C ILE A 92 30.28 -9.42 -11.60
N ASN A 93 29.51 -8.33 -11.61
CA ASN A 93 29.28 -7.48 -12.78
C ASN A 93 30.51 -6.64 -13.17
N GLY A 94 31.60 -6.71 -12.42
CA GLY A 94 32.82 -5.95 -12.69
C GLY A 94 32.72 -4.47 -12.36
N VAL A 95 31.66 -4.04 -11.65
CA VAL A 95 31.56 -2.71 -11.06
C VAL A 95 32.28 -2.78 -9.71
N ALA A 96 33.61 -2.88 -9.75
CA ALA A 96 34.41 -2.64 -8.57
C ALA A 96 34.21 -1.17 -8.18
N ALA A 97 33.72 -0.94 -6.95
CA ALA A 97 33.61 0.38 -6.36
C ALA A 97 34.97 1.10 -6.38
N ALA A 98 35.20 1.90 -7.42
CA ALA A 98 35.88 3.16 -7.28
C ALA A 98 34.81 4.13 -6.80
N ASP A 99 34.79 4.39 -5.50
CA ASP A 99 34.43 5.68 -4.87
C ASP A 99 34.34 5.44 -3.36
N ALA A 100 35.52 5.25 -2.80
CA ALA A 100 35.81 5.57 -1.42
C ALA A 100 36.99 6.54 -1.46
N THR A 101 36.72 7.85 -1.57
CA THR A 101 37.59 8.95 -1.13
C THR A 101 36.95 10.33 -1.40
N GLU A 102 36.76 11.08 -0.32
CA GLU A 102 37.08 12.53 -0.19
C GLU A 102 36.24 13.57 -0.95
N GLU A 103 35.12 14.04 -0.39
CA GLU A 103 34.65 15.43 -0.55
C GLU A 103 33.79 15.89 0.65
N GLU A 104 34.38 15.98 1.85
CA GLU A 104 33.83 16.83 2.93
C GLU A 104 34.92 17.23 3.93
N GLU A 105 35.97 17.93 3.49
CA GLU A 105 36.86 18.67 4.42
C GLU A 105 37.67 19.81 3.77
N VAL A 106 37.17 20.44 2.69
CA VAL A 106 37.79 21.63 2.08
C VAL A 106 36.74 22.73 1.89
N PHE A 107 36.17 23.26 2.97
CA PHE A 107 35.35 24.49 2.90
C PHE A 107 35.43 25.37 4.15
N GLU A 108 36.53 25.36 4.91
CA GLU A 108 36.65 26.28 6.06
C GLU A 108 37.97 27.05 6.19
N GLU A 109 38.85 27.04 5.17
CA GLU A 109 40.16 27.71 5.29
C GLU A 109 40.48 28.79 4.23
N THR A 110 39.49 29.28 3.48
CA THR A 110 39.67 30.49 2.65
C THR A 110 38.63 31.56 3.00
N SER A 111 38.48 31.78 4.30
CA SER A 111 37.82 32.94 4.89
C SER A 111 38.85 33.95 5.41
N GLU A 112 39.97 34.18 4.73
CA GLU A 112 40.93 35.22 5.13
C GLU A 112 41.91 35.52 3.98
N GLU A 113 41.45 36.24 2.95
CA GLU A 113 42.22 37.26 2.21
C GLU A 113 41.30 38.35 1.67
#